data_AF-A0AAD5M0F2-F1
#
_entry.id   AF-A0AAD5M0F2-F1
#
_cell.length_a   1.000
_cell.length_b   1.000
_cell.length_c   1.000
_cell.angle_alpha   90.00
_cell.angle_beta   90.00
_cell.angle_gamma   90.00
#
_symmetry.space_group_name_H-M   'P 1'
#
loop_
_entity.id
_entity.type
_entity.pdbx_description
1 polymer ?
#
loop_
_entity_poly.entity_id
_entity_poly.type
_entity_poly.pdbx_seq_one_letter_code
_entity_poly.pdbx_strand_id
1 'polypeptide(L)'
;MVEDLELTKPPEAPMTSAVAPDKPRQATQSAHTFVELSPPGFLAVWLGFLVIHGLCAAFFIMSGIFYDKTPGSALQLGLEAVHVAFAVFHVLLGALMVLWSLWKRELNFGPLQDIASRASVKTELKLDAIQSGSSHRGPDTPPARVPLKKRAIALLVAVFGRRGFFGVEGPHFEQLLAVREVVESSLQTYQAYRMSQFLARPWLNRFYVGLLVLNCWLVPLVHTVGHRHPLASRALCLVFDALLDLVAGMIVPAILMLSYFQDYDTATWGFPYSMWYGDAWFVKFVTEYQIMIIVSWTDLFSRVVFSLGLISCLESAKELISLKRQSASAAPSESSRVRHDGRDDVADAKAESLPAKRVSLQLRVIGSFREMRSQPLRRALQLLQLLCVCLGFVVLGLHVQAESSSTLEHCVIQVHPWFQRQPACALAEWDCHKSGTTGAAAVVAAVVAAGWAKFTPAFTKRVLIRHRPQFEMPTVFQTFSQLNAIKFYNTSIASWPADAALTA
;
A
#
# COMPACT_ATOMS: atom_id res chain seq x y z
N MET A 1 68.64 36.22 -69.06
CA MET A 1 67.26 35.79 -69.33
C MET A 1 66.40 36.38 -68.23
N VAL A 2 65.98 37.64 -68.44
CA VAL A 2 64.81 38.39 -67.92
C VAL A 2 64.60 38.36 -66.37
N GLU A 3 64.92 39.41 -65.58
CA GLU A 3 64.13 40.66 -65.29
C GLU A 3 62.70 40.34 -64.76
N ASP A 4 62.06 40.90 -63.71
CA ASP A 4 62.14 42.09 -62.83
C ASP A 4 61.41 41.72 -61.50
N LEU A 5 61.73 42.16 -60.27
CA LEU A 5 61.68 43.49 -59.63
C LEU A 5 60.28 44.10 -59.44
N GLU A 6 60.11 44.80 -58.29
CA GLU A 6 59.02 45.71 -57.88
C GLU A 6 57.82 45.13 -57.08
N LEU A 7 57.22 45.78 -56.07
CA LEU A 7 57.55 46.90 -55.17
C LEU A 7 56.40 46.99 -54.12
N THR A 8 56.69 47.46 -52.90
CA THR A 8 55.84 48.32 -52.02
C THR A 8 54.48 47.88 -51.42
N LYS A 9 54.46 47.94 -50.07
CA LYS A 9 53.35 48.26 -49.12
C LYS A 9 52.69 49.62 -49.45
N PRO A 10 51.37 49.94 -49.24
CA PRO A 10 50.68 50.13 -47.92
C PRO A 10 49.11 49.99 -47.97
N PRO A 11 48.26 50.54 -47.06
CA PRO A 11 48.30 50.84 -45.60
C PRO A 11 47.19 50.12 -44.77
N GLU A 12 47.24 50.31 -43.44
CA GLU A 12 46.25 49.87 -42.44
C GLU A 12 45.02 50.79 -42.27
N ALA A 13 43.97 50.19 -41.67
CA ALA A 13 42.81 50.72 -40.93
C ALA A 13 41.47 50.93 -41.70
N PRO A 14 40.28 50.78 -41.05
CA PRO A 14 40.02 50.71 -39.61
C PRO A 14 39.13 49.54 -39.12
N MET A 15 39.25 49.30 -37.81
CA MET A 15 38.37 48.46 -36.97
C MET A 15 36.90 48.91 -37.07
N THR A 16 36.01 47.95 -37.36
CA THR A 16 34.58 48.06 -37.08
C THR A 16 34.18 47.03 -36.02
N SER A 17 33.59 47.57 -34.95
CA SER A 17 33.02 46.87 -33.79
C SER A 17 31.94 45.88 -34.25
N ALA A 18 32.20 44.58 -34.10
CA ALA A 18 31.19 43.54 -34.26
C ALA A 18 30.45 43.30 -32.94
N VAL A 19 29.18 43.68 -32.96
CA VAL A 19 28.14 43.43 -31.98
C VAL A 19 28.07 41.92 -31.66
N ALA A 20 28.14 41.58 -30.37
CA ALA A 20 28.00 40.21 -29.89
C ALA A 20 26.55 39.71 -30.10
N PRO A 21 26.33 38.46 -30.55
CA PRO A 21 24.99 37.94 -30.75
C PRO A 21 24.32 37.64 -29.42
N ASP A 22 23.09 38.12 -29.31
CA ASP A 22 22.16 37.96 -28.19
C ASP A 22 22.01 36.49 -27.81
N LYS A 23 22.38 36.15 -26.58
CA LYS A 23 22.25 34.81 -26.01
C LYS A 23 20.76 34.58 -25.71
N PRO A 24 20.13 33.49 -26.18
CA PRO A 24 18.72 33.26 -25.88
C PRO A 24 18.57 33.11 -24.37
N ARG A 25 17.72 33.96 -23.77
CA ARG A 25 17.23 33.83 -22.39
C ARG A 25 16.71 32.41 -22.22
N GLN A 26 17.48 31.56 -21.54
CA GLN A 26 16.97 30.32 -20.96
C GLN A 26 15.87 30.71 -19.98
N ALA A 27 14.62 30.50 -20.39
CA ALA A 27 13.52 30.43 -19.45
C ALA A 27 13.88 29.35 -18.44
N THR A 28 14.18 29.76 -17.21
CA THR A 28 14.24 28.89 -16.04
C THR A 28 12.90 28.18 -15.93
N GLN A 29 12.81 26.96 -16.47
CA GLN A 29 11.73 26.04 -16.19
C GLN A 29 11.72 25.82 -14.69
N SER A 30 10.73 26.40 -14.02
CA SER A 30 10.44 26.10 -12.63
C SER A 30 10.28 24.59 -12.50
N ALA A 31 11.03 23.99 -11.57
CA ALA A 31 10.86 22.59 -11.23
C ALA A 31 9.41 22.37 -10.81
N HIS A 32 8.61 21.72 -11.67
CA HIS A 32 7.25 21.30 -11.33
C HIS A 32 7.36 20.48 -10.05
N THR A 33 6.83 21.04 -8.96
CA THR A 33 6.90 20.46 -7.61
C THR A 33 5.61 19.71 -7.26
N PHE A 34 4.56 19.91 -8.06
CA PHE A 34 3.22 19.36 -7.86
C PHE A 34 2.69 18.74 -9.16
N VAL A 35 1.82 17.75 -9.01
CA VAL A 35 0.96 17.25 -10.08
C VAL A 35 -0.22 18.19 -10.20
N GLU A 36 -0.19 19.06 -11.21
CA GLU A 36 -1.24 20.03 -11.48
C GLU A 36 -2.43 19.36 -12.19
N LEU A 37 -3.59 19.37 -11.54
CA LEU A 37 -4.83 18.84 -12.10
C LEU A 37 -5.74 19.96 -12.61
N SER A 38 -6.52 19.67 -13.66
CA SER A 38 -7.64 20.52 -14.07
C SER A 38 -8.70 20.60 -12.95
N PRO A 39 -9.55 21.64 -12.89
CA PRO A 39 -10.62 21.71 -11.90
C PRO A 39 -11.51 20.46 -11.79
N PRO A 40 -12.01 19.86 -12.88
CA PRO A 40 -12.79 18.61 -12.77
C PRO A 40 -11.92 17.43 -12.31
N GLY A 41 -10.64 17.37 -12.71
CA GLY A 41 -9.72 16.34 -12.24
C GLY A 41 -9.42 16.46 -10.75
N PHE A 42 -9.24 17.67 -10.24
CA PHE A 42 -9.03 17.92 -8.82
C PHE A 42 -10.27 17.55 -8.00
N LEU A 43 -11.46 17.91 -8.45
CA LEU A 43 -12.72 17.51 -7.83
C LEU A 43 -12.86 15.98 -7.78
N ALA A 44 -12.59 15.29 -8.89
CA ALA A 44 -12.67 13.84 -8.96
C ALA A 44 -11.72 13.17 -7.96
N VAL A 45 -10.47 13.63 -7.88
CA VAL A 45 -9.50 13.10 -6.92
C VAL A 45 -9.88 13.43 -5.48
N TRP A 46 -10.36 14.65 -5.21
CA TRP A 46 -10.86 15.05 -3.90
C TRP A 46 -12.00 14.15 -3.42
N LEU A 47 -12.99 13.90 -4.29
CA LEU A 47 -14.07 12.96 -4.02
C LEU A 47 -13.53 11.54 -3.83
N GLY A 48 -12.56 11.10 -4.64
CA GLY A 48 -11.92 9.80 -4.50
C GLY A 48 -11.31 9.57 -3.11
N PHE A 49 -10.52 10.52 -2.61
CA PHE A 49 -9.97 10.45 -1.25
C PHE A 49 -11.06 10.41 -0.18
N LEU A 50 -12.11 11.22 -0.33
CA LEU A 50 -13.23 11.24 0.61
C LEU A 50 -13.96 9.89 0.62
N VAL A 51 -14.21 9.31 -0.55
CA VAL A 51 -14.83 7.99 -0.71
C VAL A 51 -13.96 6.91 -0.07
N ILE A 52 -12.64 6.92 -0.30
CA ILE A 52 -11.73 5.96 0.32
C ILE A 52 -11.81 6.05 1.84
N HIS A 53 -11.75 7.25 2.43
CA HIS A 53 -11.90 7.40 3.88
C HIS A 53 -13.27 6.94 4.39
N GLY A 54 -14.36 7.23 3.67
CA GLY A 54 -15.69 6.76 4.01
C GLY A 54 -15.81 5.24 4.00
N LEU A 55 -15.26 4.58 2.96
CA LEU A 55 -15.24 3.12 2.86
C LEU A 55 -14.40 2.48 3.97
N CYS A 56 -13.22 3.04 4.28
CA CYS A 56 -12.38 2.57 5.37
C CYS A 56 -13.11 2.70 6.72
N ALA A 57 -13.73 3.86 6.98
CA ALA A 57 -14.50 4.08 8.20
C ALA A 57 -15.66 3.08 8.33
N ALA A 58 -16.44 2.89 7.25
CA ALA A 58 -17.55 1.93 7.25
C ALA A 58 -17.06 0.50 7.53
N PHE A 59 -15.97 0.06 6.89
CA PHE A 59 -15.38 -1.26 7.11
C PHE A 59 -14.95 -1.46 8.57
N PHE A 60 -14.24 -0.49 9.15
CA PHE A 60 -13.79 -0.58 10.54
C PHE A 60 -14.92 -0.53 11.55
N ILE A 61 -15.95 0.31 11.32
CA ILE A 61 -17.15 0.34 12.17
C ILE A 61 -17.84 -1.03 12.16
N MET A 62 -18.10 -1.56 10.97
CA MET A 62 -18.76 -2.86 10.82
C MET A 62 -17.95 -4.00 11.46
N SER A 63 -16.63 -3.99 11.27
CA SER A 63 -15.74 -4.97 11.90
C SER A 63 -15.72 -4.83 13.42
N GLY A 64 -15.70 -3.60 13.95
CA GLY A 64 -15.78 -3.33 15.39
C GLY A 64 -17.07 -3.88 16.00
N ILE A 65 -18.23 -3.61 15.37
CA ILE A 65 -19.53 -4.15 15.78
C ILE A 65 -19.52 -5.68 15.74
N PHE A 66 -18.93 -6.27 14.69
CA PHE A 66 -18.83 -7.72 14.56
C PHE A 66 -18.02 -8.36 15.71
N TYR A 67 -16.89 -7.76 16.10
CA TYR A 67 -16.08 -8.26 17.22
C TYR A 67 -16.73 -8.03 18.59
N ASP A 68 -17.51 -6.96 18.78
CA ASP A 68 -18.30 -6.74 19.99
C ASP A 68 -19.40 -7.80 20.16
N LYS A 69 -20.09 -8.16 19.06
CA LYS A 69 -21.24 -9.07 19.09
C LYS A 69 -20.90 -10.55 19.07
N THR A 70 -19.67 -10.92 18.70
CA THR A 70 -19.25 -12.32 18.68
C THR A 70 -18.54 -12.65 20.00
N PRO A 71 -19.09 -13.43 20.94
CA PRO A 71 -18.39 -13.76 22.18
C PRO A 71 -17.33 -14.86 21.99
N GLY A 72 -16.15 -14.73 22.63
CA GLY A 72 -15.36 -15.91 23.05
C GLY A 72 -13.93 -16.11 22.51
N SER A 73 -13.02 -15.13 22.56
CA SER A 73 -11.58 -15.46 22.54
C SER A 73 -10.69 -14.46 23.30
N ALA A 74 -9.57 -14.93 23.87
CA ALA A 74 -8.59 -14.09 24.56
C ALA A 74 -7.96 -12.99 23.67
N LEU A 75 -8.04 -13.15 22.35
CA LEU A 75 -7.61 -12.15 21.37
C LEU A 75 -8.58 -10.96 21.27
N GLN A 76 -9.86 -11.10 21.69
CA GLN A 76 -10.87 -10.03 21.57
C GLN A 76 -10.58 -8.80 22.41
N LEU A 77 -9.86 -8.94 23.52
CA LEU A 77 -9.55 -7.84 24.41
C LEU A 77 -8.64 -6.84 23.69
N GLY A 78 -9.25 -5.84 23.06
CA GLY A 78 -8.57 -4.79 22.29
C GLY A 78 -8.82 -4.81 20.78
N LEU A 79 -9.39 -5.88 20.18
CA LEU A 79 -9.70 -5.88 18.75
C LEU A 79 -10.76 -4.83 18.40
N GLU A 80 -11.83 -4.76 19.17
CA GLU A 80 -12.85 -3.72 19.03
C GLU A 80 -12.21 -2.33 19.10
N ALA A 81 -11.40 -2.09 20.14
CA ALA A 81 -10.72 -0.81 20.35
C ALA A 81 -9.81 -0.42 19.17
N VAL A 82 -9.08 -1.36 18.57
CA VAL A 82 -8.24 -1.12 17.39
C VAL A 82 -9.10 -0.70 16.19
N HIS A 83 -10.20 -1.42 15.90
CA HIS A 83 -11.06 -1.06 14.77
C HIS A 83 -11.78 0.27 15.01
N VAL A 84 -12.28 0.52 16.23
CA VAL A 84 -12.88 1.80 16.61
C VAL A 84 -11.87 2.94 16.46
N ALA A 85 -10.62 2.75 16.88
CA ALA A 85 -9.58 3.77 16.74
C ALA A 85 -9.33 4.13 15.26
N PHE A 86 -9.20 3.14 14.37
CA PHE A 86 -9.02 3.40 12.94
C PHE A 86 -10.28 4.01 12.28
N ALA A 87 -11.47 3.55 12.67
CA ALA A 87 -12.73 4.17 12.22
C ALA A 87 -12.78 5.66 12.58
N VAL A 88 -12.52 6.01 13.84
CA VAL A 88 -12.45 7.40 14.32
C VAL A 88 -11.42 8.19 13.53
N PHE A 89 -10.23 7.61 13.30
CA PHE A 89 -9.18 8.29 12.55
C PHE A 89 -9.61 8.62 11.11
N HIS A 90 -10.20 7.67 10.39
CA HIS A 90 -10.70 7.91 9.03
C HIS A 90 -11.87 8.92 8.98
N VAL A 91 -12.80 8.85 9.94
CA VAL A 91 -13.89 9.83 10.06
C VAL A 91 -13.33 11.23 10.29
N LEU A 92 -12.35 11.38 11.19
CA LEU A 92 -11.71 12.66 11.48
C LEU A 92 -10.99 13.21 10.25
N LEU A 93 -10.21 12.39 9.53
CA LEU A 93 -9.52 12.80 8.30
C LEU A 93 -10.51 13.25 7.21
N GLY A 94 -11.58 12.49 6.97
CA GLY A 94 -12.62 12.85 6.01
C GLY A 94 -13.39 14.11 6.41
N ALA A 95 -13.74 14.25 7.70
CA ALA A 95 -14.40 15.43 8.22
C ALA A 95 -13.51 16.68 8.11
N LEU A 96 -12.21 16.57 8.41
CA LEU A 96 -11.25 17.64 8.24
C LEU A 96 -11.15 18.10 6.78
N MET A 97 -11.14 17.18 5.81
CA MET A 97 -11.17 17.52 4.38
C MET A 97 -12.40 18.37 4.02
N VAL A 98 -13.58 17.94 4.48
CA VAL A 98 -14.87 18.61 4.20
C VAL A 98 -14.93 19.98 4.89
N LEU A 99 -14.71 20.02 6.20
CA LEU A 99 -14.80 21.24 7.01
C LEU A 99 -13.80 22.29 6.55
N TRP A 100 -12.58 21.88 6.19
CA TRP A 100 -11.57 22.82 5.69
C TRP A 100 -11.93 23.39 4.32
N SER A 101 -12.47 22.54 3.43
CA SER A 101 -12.95 22.99 2.12
C SER A 101 -14.11 23.98 2.24
N LEU A 102 -15.05 23.72 3.15
CA LEU A 102 -16.17 24.63 3.45
C LEU A 102 -15.68 25.95 4.04
N TRP A 103 -14.75 25.90 4.99
CA TRP A 103 -14.19 27.09 5.63
C TRP A 103 -13.46 28.00 4.64
N LYS A 104 -12.69 27.42 3.72
CA LYS A 104 -11.99 28.16 2.67
C LYS A 104 -12.87 28.55 1.48
N ARG A 105 -14.07 27.97 1.35
CA ARG A 105 -14.93 28.06 0.17
C ARG A 105 -14.22 27.65 -1.13
N GLU A 106 -13.20 26.80 -1.00
CA GLU A 106 -12.40 26.23 -2.09
C GLU A 106 -12.05 24.79 -1.71
N LEU A 107 -12.04 23.86 -2.68
CA LEU A 107 -11.68 22.46 -2.40
C LEU A 107 -10.23 22.34 -1.96
N ASN A 108 -10.02 21.69 -0.82
CA ASN A 108 -8.71 21.50 -0.22
C ASN A 108 -8.65 20.16 0.54
N PHE A 109 -7.49 19.51 0.55
CA PHE A 109 -7.32 18.22 1.23
C PHE A 109 -7.17 18.34 2.75
N GLY A 110 -7.05 19.55 3.31
CA GLY A 110 -7.10 19.78 4.75
C GLY A 110 -6.06 20.77 5.27
N PRO A 111 -6.05 21.01 6.58
CA PRO A 111 -5.15 21.97 7.22
C PRO A 111 -3.68 21.60 7.03
N LEU A 112 -3.34 20.32 6.93
CA LEU A 112 -1.96 19.84 6.75
C LEU A 112 -1.35 20.34 5.44
N GLN A 113 -2.11 20.36 4.34
CA GLN A 113 -1.64 20.88 3.05
C GLN A 113 -1.40 22.41 3.11
N ASP A 114 -2.28 23.14 3.80
CA ASP A 114 -2.16 24.60 3.99
C ASP A 114 -1.06 24.96 5.04
N ILE A 115 -0.85 24.13 6.06
CA ILE A 115 0.23 24.30 7.03
C ILE A 115 1.56 23.92 6.40
N ALA A 116 1.67 22.85 5.61
CA ALA A 116 2.89 22.50 4.88
C ALA A 116 3.29 23.62 3.92
N SER A 117 2.32 24.22 3.21
CA SER A 117 2.58 25.35 2.32
C SER A 117 3.01 26.62 3.09
N ARG A 118 2.43 26.90 4.27
CA ARG A 118 2.75 28.09 5.10
C ARG A 118 3.98 27.93 6.00
N ALA A 119 4.23 26.74 6.53
CA ALA A 119 5.37 26.42 7.40
C ALA A 119 6.68 26.40 6.60
N SER A 120 6.62 26.05 5.32
CA SER A 120 7.73 26.25 4.37
C SER A 120 8.17 27.72 4.30
N VAL A 121 7.22 28.65 4.28
CA VAL A 121 7.51 30.11 4.23
C VAL A 121 8.01 30.65 5.57
N LYS A 122 7.41 30.24 6.70
CA LYS A 122 7.77 30.77 8.03
C LYS A 122 9.05 30.19 8.63
N THR A 123 9.45 28.97 8.24
CA THR A 123 10.64 28.32 8.81
C THR A 123 11.93 28.84 8.18
N GLU A 124 11.91 29.20 6.89
CA GLU A 124 13.05 29.89 6.23
C GLU A 124 13.29 31.29 6.83
N LEU A 125 12.23 32.09 6.99
CA LEU A 125 12.29 33.41 7.63
C LEU A 125 12.82 33.38 9.08
N LYS A 126 12.58 32.28 9.81
CA LYS A 126 13.01 32.14 11.21
C LYS A 126 14.43 31.59 11.34
N LEU A 127 14.93 30.84 10.36
CA LEU A 127 16.31 30.34 10.38
C LEU A 127 17.31 31.47 10.04
N ASP A 128 16.98 32.32 9.07
CA ASP A 128 17.78 33.51 8.73
C ASP A 128 17.82 34.51 9.89
N ALA A 129 16.70 34.68 10.61
CA ALA A 129 16.64 35.52 11.80
C ALA A 129 17.47 34.98 12.99
N ILE A 130 17.63 33.65 13.12
CA ILE A 130 18.44 33.03 14.16
C ILE A 130 19.93 33.07 13.82
N GLN A 131 20.31 32.92 12.55
CA GLN A 131 21.69 33.09 12.10
C GLN A 131 22.17 34.54 12.20
N SER A 132 21.29 35.51 11.95
CA SER A 132 21.59 36.93 12.13
C SER A 132 21.58 37.38 13.60
N GLY A 133 20.77 36.74 14.46
CA GLY A 133 20.62 37.07 15.88
C GLY A 133 21.63 36.43 16.84
N SER A 134 22.55 35.59 16.36
CA SER A 134 23.48 34.82 17.20
C SER A 134 24.67 35.63 17.78
N SER A 135 24.83 36.90 17.42
CA SER A 135 26.02 37.67 17.82
C SER A 135 25.93 38.35 19.21
N HIS A 136 24.78 38.33 19.90
CA HIS A 136 24.66 39.00 21.21
C HIS A 136 23.82 38.20 22.22
N ARG A 137 24.46 37.33 23.00
CA ARG A 137 23.95 36.96 24.32
C ARG A 137 25.10 36.73 25.29
N GLY A 138 25.15 37.57 26.34
CA GLY A 138 26.13 37.52 27.42
C GLY A 138 25.90 36.38 28.43
N PRO A 139 26.86 36.14 29.34
CA PRO A 139 27.05 34.84 30.01
C PRO A 139 26.12 34.52 31.18
N ASP A 140 25.33 35.48 31.68
CA ASP A 140 24.77 35.37 33.04
C ASP A 140 23.25 35.21 33.07
N THR A 141 22.73 34.08 32.58
CA THR A 141 21.34 33.66 32.91
C THR A 141 21.27 32.19 33.33
N PRO A 142 20.73 31.88 34.52
CA PRO A 142 20.65 30.50 35.01
C PRO A 142 19.60 29.69 34.22
N PRO A 143 19.79 28.36 34.08
CA PRO A 143 18.92 27.53 33.26
C PRO A 143 17.52 27.42 33.89
N ALA A 144 16.53 27.97 33.20
CA ALA A 144 15.14 27.91 33.62
C ALA A 144 14.63 26.45 33.64
N ARG A 145 14.01 26.02 34.75
CA ARG A 145 13.37 24.71 34.86
C ARG A 145 12.21 24.61 33.87
N VAL A 146 12.33 23.68 32.93
CA VAL A 146 11.36 23.47 31.85
C VAL A 146 10.17 22.63 32.36
N PRO A 147 8.92 23.11 32.31
CA PRO A 147 7.74 22.36 32.73
C PRO A 147 7.60 21.00 32.01
N LEU A 148 7.02 20.01 32.68
CA LEU A 148 6.78 18.64 32.16
C LEU A 148 6.04 18.62 30.81
N LYS A 149 5.03 19.49 30.61
CA LYS A 149 4.37 19.66 29.29
C LYS A 149 5.36 20.10 28.20
N LYS A 150 6.29 21.00 28.51
CA LYS A 150 7.31 21.46 27.56
C LYS A 150 8.36 20.38 27.30
N ARG A 151 8.65 19.49 28.26
CA ARG A 151 9.49 18.29 28.07
C ARG A 151 8.80 17.24 27.20
N ALA A 152 7.51 16.98 27.41
CA ALA A 152 6.73 16.07 26.57
C ALA A 152 6.60 16.59 25.13
N ILE A 153 6.37 17.90 24.96
CA ILE A 153 6.38 18.56 23.65
C ILE A 153 7.79 18.52 23.02
N ALA A 154 8.86 18.74 23.80
CA ALA A 154 10.22 18.62 23.29
C ALA A 154 10.58 17.18 22.88
N LEU A 155 10.09 16.17 23.60
CA LEU A 155 10.23 14.76 23.24
C LEU A 155 9.43 14.44 21.97
N LEU A 156 8.17 14.86 21.89
CA LEU A 156 7.34 14.75 20.68
C LEU A 156 7.98 15.45 19.48
N VAL A 157 8.62 16.60 19.66
CA VAL A 157 9.34 17.33 18.60
C VAL A 157 10.69 16.67 18.28
N ALA A 158 11.38 16.07 19.24
CA ALA A 158 12.61 15.31 19.00
C ALA A 158 12.35 13.96 18.31
N VAL A 159 11.16 13.39 18.50
CA VAL A 159 10.76 12.10 17.89
C VAL A 159 10.04 12.33 16.55
N PHE A 160 9.05 13.23 16.50
CA PHE A 160 8.17 13.47 15.35
C PHE A 160 8.30 14.87 14.72
N GLY A 161 9.12 15.76 15.28
CA GLY A 161 9.38 17.05 14.65
C GLY A 161 10.17 16.88 13.36
N ARG A 162 10.19 17.93 12.52
CA ARG A 162 10.76 17.88 11.16
C ARG A 162 12.20 17.33 11.09
N ARG A 163 13.05 17.58 12.09
CA ARG A 163 14.43 17.03 12.22
C ARG A 163 14.58 15.96 13.32
N GLY A 164 13.46 15.49 13.86
CA GLY A 164 13.44 14.42 14.86
C GLY A 164 13.80 13.06 14.28
N PHE A 165 13.80 12.02 15.11
CA PHE A 165 14.19 10.67 14.69
C PHE A 165 13.29 10.10 13.56
N PHE A 166 11.97 10.27 13.67
CA PHE A 166 10.99 9.99 12.61
C PHE A 166 10.67 11.22 11.75
N GLY A 167 11.44 12.30 11.95
CA GLY A 167 11.28 13.54 11.22
C GLY A 167 11.64 13.38 9.75
N VAL A 168 10.92 14.13 8.92
CA VAL A 168 11.12 14.25 7.47
C VAL A 168 12.57 14.55 7.06
N GLU A 169 13.27 15.40 7.81
CA GLU A 169 14.68 15.78 7.66
C GLU A 169 15.57 15.08 8.71
N GLY A 170 15.09 13.99 9.30
CA GLY A 170 15.82 13.22 10.30
C GLY A 170 17.04 12.51 9.70
N PRO A 171 18.11 12.29 10.48
CA PRO A 171 19.33 11.65 9.99
C PRO A 171 19.13 10.20 9.52
N HIS A 172 18.06 9.55 9.96
CA HIS A 172 17.73 8.15 9.67
C HIS A 172 16.47 7.98 8.81
N PHE A 173 15.90 9.07 8.27
CA PHE A 173 14.63 9.05 7.55
C PHE A 173 14.59 8.01 6.42
N GLU A 174 15.62 8.00 5.56
CA GLU A 174 15.74 7.05 4.45
C GLU A 174 15.86 5.59 4.91
N GLN A 175 16.47 5.35 6.07
CA GLN A 175 16.64 4.01 6.64
C GLN A 175 15.33 3.49 7.23
N LEU A 176 14.62 4.34 7.97
CA LEU A 176 13.30 4.00 8.53
C LEU A 176 12.27 3.74 7.43
N LEU A 177 12.33 4.50 6.33
CA LEU A 177 11.44 4.33 5.19
C LEU A 177 11.77 3.06 4.39
N ALA A 178 13.06 2.73 4.20
CA ALA A 178 13.46 1.45 3.62
C ALA A 178 13.05 0.25 4.49
N VAL A 179 13.14 0.37 5.82
CA VAL A 179 12.66 -0.66 6.74
C VAL A 179 11.16 -0.83 6.63
N ARG A 180 10.38 0.26 6.56
CA ARG A 180 8.94 0.20 6.33
C ARG A 180 8.63 -0.59 5.06
N GLU A 181 9.25 -0.23 3.94
CA GLU A 181 9.03 -0.90 2.64
C GLU A 181 9.27 -2.41 2.72
N VAL A 182 10.36 -2.83 3.38
CA VAL A 182 10.70 -4.24 3.56
C VAL A 182 9.65 -4.94 4.43
N VAL A 183 9.24 -4.33 5.53
CA VAL A 183 8.23 -4.87 6.44
C VAL A 183 6.90 -5.02 5.72
N GLU A 184 6.45 -3.97 5.03
CA GLU A 184 5.20 -3.91 4.28
C GLU A 184 5.17 -4.96 3.16
N SER A 185 6.21 -5.03 2.33
CA SER A 185 6.37 -6.05 1.28
C SER A 185 6.37 -7.48 1.84
N SER A 186 7.02 -7.70 2.99
CA SER A 186 7.07 -9.03 3.63
C SER A 186 5.69 -9.45 4.13
N LEU A 187 4.95 -8.53 4.77
CA LEU A 187 3.61 -8.79 5.28
C LEU A 187 2.60 -8.96 4.14
N GLN A 188 2.70 -8.17 3.07
CA GLN A 188 1.88 -8.33 1.87
C GLN A 188 2.14 -9.69 1.19
N THR A 189 3.40 -10.14 1.12
CA THR A 189 3.77 -11.48 0.63
C THR A 189 3.22 -12.59 1.54
N TYR A 190 3.32 -12.42 2.85
CA TYR A 190 2.73 -13.35 3.82
C TYR A 190 1.21 -13.43 3.65
N GLN A 191 0.54 -12.30 3.43
CA GLN A 191 -0.89 -12.26 3.19
C GLN A 191 -1.28 -12.94 1.87
N ALA A 192 -0.48 -12.79 0.80
CA ALA A 192 -0.68 -13.51 -0.45
C ALA A 192 -0.54 -15.03 -0.25
N TYR A 193 0.47 -15.46 0.52
CA TYR A 193 0.62 -16.86 0.91
C TYR A 193 -0.60 -17.36 1.68
N ARG A 194 -1.09 -16.64 2.69
CA ARG A 194 -2.32 -17.01 3.40
C ARG A 194 -3.53 -17.12 2.48
N MET A 195 -3.71 -16.14 1.57
CA MET A 195 -4.79 -16.16 0.60
C MET A 195 -4.73 -17.40 -0.31
N SER A 196 -3.52 -17.86 -0.68
CA SER A 196 -3.33 -19.09 -1.46
C SER A 196 -3.81 -20.36 -0.74
N GLN A 197 -3.75 -20.37 0.60
CA GLN A 197 -4.16 -21.51 1.43
C GLN A 197 -5.66 -21.53 1.74
N PHE A 198 -6.27 -20.34 1.87
CA PHE A 198 -7.61 -20.20 2.46
C PHE A 198 -8.69 -19.72 1.48
N LEU A 199 -8.33 -19.04 0.38
CA LEU A 199 -9.33 -18.59 -0.59
C LEU A 199 -9.70 -19.71 -1.56
N ALA A 200 -10.94 -20.19 -1.45
CA ALA A 200 -11.55 -21.09 -2.43
C ALA A 200 -11.92 -20.38 -3.74
N ARG A 201 -11.74 -19.05 -3.83
CA ARG A 201 -12.02 -18.21 -5.00
C ARG A 201 -10.70 -17.82 -5.68
N PRO A 202 -10.28 -18.50 -6.75
CA PRO A 202 -8.96 -18.28 -7.35
C PRO A 202 -8.78 -16.86 -7.89
N TRP A 203 -9.86 -16.23 -8.39
CA TRP A 203 -9.79 -14.89 -8.98
C TRP A 203 -9.36 -13.80 -7.98
N LEU A 204 -9.76 -13.90 -6.70
CA LEU A 204 -9.35 -12.96 -5.66
C LEU A 204 -7.85 -13.08 -5.39
N ASN A 205 -7.37 -14.31 -5.27
CA ASN A 205 -5.95 -14.59 -5.05
C ASN A 205 -5.10 -14.12 -6.24
N ARG A 206 -5.50 -14.45 -7.48
CA ARG A 206 -4.83 -14.02 -8.71
C ARG A 206 -4.77 -12.49 -8.83
N PHE A 207 -5.86 -11.81 -8.51
CA PHE A 207 -5.91 -10.35 -8.52
C PHE A 207 -4.92 -9.75 -7.52
N TYR A 208 -4.93 -10.24 -6.26
CA TYR A 208 -4.03 -9.73 -5.23
C TYR A 208 -2.55 -10.00 -5.54
N VAL A 209 -2.22 -11.23 -5.98
CA VAL A 209 -0.86 -11.58 -6.39
C VAL A 209 -0.40 -10.73 -7.58
N GLY A 210 -1.28 -10.47 -8.54
CA GLY A 210 -0.98 -9.59 -9.67
C GLY A 210 -0.62 -8.17 -9.23
N LEU A 211 -1.37 -7.61 -8.27
CA LEU A 211 -1.05 -6.30 -7.68
C LEU A 211 0.30 -6.32 -6.94
N LEU A 212 0.58 -7.39 -6.19
CA LEU A 212 1.82 -7.52 -5.41
C LEU A 212 3.04 -7.58 -6.34
N VAL A 213 2.98 -8.43 -7.36
CA VAL A 213 4.04 -8.54 -8.38
C VAL A 213 4.25 -7.22 -9.11
N LEU A 214 3.16 -6.53 -9.46
CA LEU A 214 3.24 -5.23 -10.10
C LEU A 214 3.92 -4.20 -9.19
N ASN A 215 3.55 -4.11 -7.92
CA ASN A 215 4.19 -3.19 -6.96
C ASN A 215 5.69 -3.47 -6.81
N CYS A 216 6.08 -4.74 -6.70
CA CYS A 216 7.48 -5.16 -6.64
C CYS A 216 8.30 -4.69 -7.86
N TRP A 217 7.68 -4.62 -9.04
CA TRP A 217 8.35 -4.22 -10.29
C TRP A 217 8.20 -2.73 -10.62
N LEU A 218 7.22 -2.06 -10.03
CA LEU A 218 6.88 -0.69 -10.35
C LEU A 218 8.01 0.27 -10.00
N VAL A 219 8.67 0.06 -8.85
CA VAL A 219 9.79 0.88 -8.36
C VAL A 219 10.94 0.98 -9.38
N PRO A 220 11.52 -0.13 -9.89
CA PRO A 220 12.58 -0.08 -10.90
C PRO A 220 12.08 0.31 -12.30
N LEU A 221 10.88 -0.09 -12.70
CA LEU A 221 10.28 0.33 -13.99
C LEU A 221 10.16 1.85 -14.07
N VAL A 222 9.69 2.46 -13.00
CA VAL A 222 9.58 3.91 -12.87
C VAL A 222 10.95 4.60 -12.94
N HIS A 223 12.00 3.98 -12.41
CA HIS A 223 13.35 4.55 -12.51
C HIS A 223 13.89 4.54 -13.96
N THR A 224 13.54 3.53 -14.75
CA THR A 224 14.04 3.39 -16.14
C THR A 224 13.24 4.23 -17.16
N VAL A 225 11.92 4.31 -17.00
CA VAL A 225 11.01 4.97 -17.96
C VAL A 225 10.59 6.38 -17.50
N GLY A 226 10.58 6.63 -16.19
CA GLY A 226 10.00 7.82 -15.56
C GLY A 226 10.87 9.09 -15.57
N HIS A 227 12.03 9.08 -16.25
CA HIS A 227 12.92 10.25 -16.32
C HIS A 227 12.23 11.51 -16.89
N ARG A 228 11.18 11.35 -17.69
CA ARG A 228 10.43 12.47 -18.27
C ARG A 228 9.43 13.13 -17.32
N HIS A 229 8.86 12.37 -16.36
CA HIS A 229 7.84 12.87 -15.42
C HIS A 229 8.02 12.27 -14.01
N PRO A 230 9.06 12.68 -13.27
CA PRO A 230 9.42 12.07 -11.99
C PRO A 230 8.31 12.16 -10.92
N LEU A 231 7.45 13.18 -10.97
CA LEU A 231 6.33 13.32 -10.04
C LEU A 231 5.19 12.34 -10.30
N ALA A 232 4.76 12.20 -11.57
CA ALA A 232 3.71 11.27 -11.94
C ALA A 232 4.12 9.82 -11.63
N SER A 233 5.38 9.51 -11.89
CA SER A 233 6.03 8.26 -11.51
C SER A 233 5.96 7.94 -10.00
N ARG A 234 6.20 8.93 -9.13
CA ARG A 234 6.11 8.76 -7.67
C ARG A 234 4.66 8.59 -7.21
N ALA A 235 3.76 9.39 -7.77
CA ALA A 235 2.33 9.29 -7.49
C ALA A 235 1.79 7.91 -7.87
N LEU A 236 2.21 7.36 -9.01
CA LEU A 236 1.82 6.01 -9.44
C LEU A 236 2.21 4.96 -8.41
N CYS A 237 3.43 5.02 -7.87
CA CYS A 237 3.88 4.01 -6.92
C CYS A 237 3.18 4.11 -5.57
N LEU A 238 2.91 5.33 -5.09
CA LEU A 238 2.04 5.52 -3.92
C LEU A 238 0.64 4.95 -4.11
N VAL A 239 0.07 5.10 -5.30
CA VAL A 239 -1.27 4.60 -5.60
C VAL A 239 -1.28 3.08 -5.57
N PHE A 240 -0.28 2.41 -6.14
CA PHE A 240 -0.19 0.95 -6.11
C PHE A 240 0.05 0.39 -4.71
N ASP A 241 0.91 1.05 -3.93
CA ASP A 241 1.17 0.70 -2.55
C ASP A 241 -0.09 0.86 -1.68
N ALA A 242 -0.75 2.02 -1.75
CA ALA A 242 -2.03 2.26 -1.09
C ALA A 242 -3.11 1.26 -1.54
N LEU A 243 -3.15 0.92 -2.83
CA LEU A 243 -4.10 -0.06 -3.36
C LEU A 243 -3.83 -1.45 -2.78
N LEU A 244 -2.58 -1.87 -2.65
CA LEU A 244 -2.23 -3.15 -2.07
C LEU A 244 -2.64 -3.26 -0.61
N ASP A 245 -2.33 -2.25 0.19
CA ASP A 245 -2.72 -2.16 1.59
C ASP A 245 -4.23 -2.19 1.76
N LEU A 246 -4.94 -1.40 0.94
CA LEU A 246 -6.40 -1.36 0.93
C LEU A 246 -6.99 -2.72 0.52
N VAL A 247 -6.42 -3.38 -0.49
CA VAL A 247 -6.91 -4.68 -0.96
C VAL A 247 -6.68 -5.77 0.06
N ALA A 248 -5.47 -5.85 0.62
CA ALA A 248 -5.08 -6.84 1.61
C ALA A 248 -5.84 -6.69 2.93
N GLY A 249 -5.89 -5.47 3.45
CA GLY A 249 -6.42 -5.17 4.78
C GLY A 249 -7.93 -5.05 4.82
N MET A 250 -8.58 -4.66 3.71
CA MET A 250 -10.00 -4.29 3.71
C MET A 250 -10.81 -4.89 2.58
N ILE A 251 -10.43 -4.69 1.31
CA ILE A 251 -11.32 -5.03 0.19
C ILE A 251 -11.53 -6.54 0.09
N VAL A 252 -10.48 -7.36 0.20
CA VAL A 252 -10.65 -8.82 0.15
C VAL A 252 -11.53 -9.31 1.33
N PRO A 253 -11.23 -8.98 2.61
CA PRO A 253 -12.13 -9.31 3.72
C PRO A 253 -13.57 -8.81 3.52
N ALA A 254 -13.76 -7.59 3.04
CA ALA A 254 -15.08 -7.00 2.81
C ALA A 254 -15.86 -7.72 1.71
N ILE A 255 -15.23 -8.05 0.57
CA ILE A 255 -15.86 -8.84 -0.50
C ILE A 255 -16.32 -10.19 0.03
N LEU A 256 -15.50 -10.85 0.85
CA LEU A 256 -15.85 -12.12 1.46
C LEU A 256 -17.05 -11.96 2.40
N MET A 257 -17.02 -10.99 3.32
CA MET A 257 -18.14 -10.68 4.22
C MET A 257 -19.44 -10.42 3.45
N LEU A 258 -19.39 -9.57 2.42
CA LEU A 258 -20.56 -9.25 1.58
C LEU A 258 -21.06 -10.49 0.83
N SER A 259 -20.18 -11.40 0.44
CA SER A 259 -20.58 -12.63 -0.26
C SER A 259 -21.37 -13.62 0.61
N TYR A 260 -21.30 -13.48 1.94
CA TYR A 260 -22.07 -14.27 2.90
C TYR A 260 -23.22 -13.48 3.53
N PHE A 261 -23.35 -12.19 3.23
CA PHE A 261 -24.36 -11.32 3.87
C PHE A 261 -25.79 -11.76 3.58
N GLN A 262 -26.07 -12.28 2.38
CA GLN A 262 -27.41 -12.75 2.01
C GLN A 262 -27.85 -14.00 2.78
N ASP A 263 -26.89 -14.81 3.26
CA ASP A 263 -27.17 -16.02 4.03
C ASP A 263 -27.26 -15.73 5.55
N TYR A 264 -26.93 -14.51 5.97
CA TYR A 264 -26.83 -14.13 7.37
C TYR A 264 -28.21 -13.77 7.95
N ASP A 265 -28.58 -14.44 9.04
CA ASP A 265 -29.81 -14.18 9.78
C ASP A 265 -29.56 -13.18 10.90
N THR A 266 -30.13 -11.99 10.74
CA THR A 266 -30.00 -10.88 11.70
C THR A 266 -30.78 -11.10 12.99
N ALA A 267 -31.76 -12.02 13.01
CA ALA A 267 -32.50 -12.35 14.23
C ALA A 267 -31.68 -13.22 15.18
N THR A 268 -30.86 -14.12 14.63
CA THR A 268 -30.05 -15.08 15.40
C THR A 268 -28.57 -14.69 15.50
N TRP A 269 -28.15 -13.58 14.88
CA TRP A 269 -26.76 -13.14 14.79
C TRP A 269 -25.83 -14.25 14.26
N GLY A 270 -26.29 -14.97 13.23
CA GLY A 270 -25.58 -16.13 12.72
C GLY A 270 -26.12 -16.62 11.39
N PHE A 271 -25.81 -17.86 11.05
CA PHE A 271 -26.30 -18.53 9.85
C PHE A 271 -27.30 -19.63 10.24
N PRO A 272 -28.38 -19.84 9.45
CA PRO A 272 -29.35 -20.89 9.71
C PRO A 272 -28.70 -22.26 9.90
N TYR A 273 -29.19 -23.06 10.86
CA TYR A 273 -28.64 -24.39 11.16
C TYR A 273 -28.51 -25.30 9.94
N SER A 274 -29.43 -25.21 8.97
CA SER A 274 -29.40 -25.97 7.72
C SER A 274 -28.14 -25.74 6.87
N MET A 275 -27.60 -24.51 6.85
CA MET A 275 -26.39 -24.16 6.09
C MET A 275 -25.15 -24.87 6.64
N TRP A 276 -25.05 -25.02 7.97
CA TRP A 276 -23.94 -25.71 8.63
C TRP A 276 -23.87 -27.21 8.26
N TYR A 277 -25.00 -27.81 7.88
CA TYR A 277 -25.06 -29.18 7.34
C TYR A 277 -24.68 -29.25 5.86
N GLY A 278 -24.71 -28.12 5.13
CA GLY A 278 -24.27 -28.01 3.74
C GLY A 278 -22.75 -28.05 3.65
N ASP A 279 -22.20 -29.15 3.12
CA ASP A 279 -20.76 -29.42 3.21
C ASP A 279 -19.89 -28.43 2.41
N ALA A 280 -20.30 -28.11 1.19
CA ALA A 280 -19.60 -27.15 0.35
C ALA A 280 -19.66 -25.74 0.94
N TRP A 281 -20.84 -25.31 1.39
CA TRP A 281 -21.01 -24.00 2.02
C TRP A 281 -20.17 -23.89 3.29
N PHE A 282 -20.26 -24.89 4.18
CA PHE A 282 -19.52 -24.91 5.44
C PHE A 282 -18.01 -24.86 5.22
N VAL A 283 -17.45 -25.75 4.39
CA VAL A 283 -16.00 -25.79 4.20
C VAL A 283 -15.51 -24.50 3.58
N LYS A 284 -16.22 -23.99 2.56
CA LYS A 284 -15.91 -22.72 1.92
C LYS A 284 -15.94 -21.56 2.92
N PHE A 285 -16.99 -21.48 3.74
CA PHE A 285 -17.10 -20.48 4.80
C PHE A 285 -15.95 -20.59 5.78
N VAL A 286 -15.69 -21.76 6.38
CA VAL A 286 -14.64 -21.93 7.40
C VAL A 286 -13.22 -21.74 6.83
N THR A 287 -12.99 -21.95 5.53
CA THR A 287 -11.72 -21.55 4.88
C THR A 287 -11.65 -20.04 4.68
N GLU A 288 -12.65 -19.42 4.05
CA GLU A 288 -12.63 -17.98 3.73
C GLU A 288 -12.71 -17.11 5.00
N TYR A 289 -13.35 -17.60 6.06
CA TYR A 289 -13.49 -16.94 7.35
C TYR A 289 -12.13 -16.65 8.00
N GLN A 290 -11.11 -17.48 7.75
CA GLN A 290 -9.73 -17.26 8.22
C GLN A 290 -9.09 -15.99 7.63
N ILE A 291 -9.60 -15.50 6.50
CA ILE A 291 -9.18 -14.24 5.87
C ILE A 291 -10.09 -13.08 6.31
N MET A 292 -11.37 -13.34 6.56
CA MET A 292 -12.34 -12.33 7.00
C MET A 292 -11.98 -11.79 8.39
N ILE A 293 -11.76 -12.69 9.35
CA ILE A 293 -11.47 -12.33 10.74
C ILE A 293 -9.98 -12.41 11.08
N ILE A 294 -9.62 -11.80 12.19
CA ILE A 294 -8.27 -11.81 12.75
C ILE A 294 -8.11 -13.08 13.58
N VAL A 295 -7.29 -13.99 13.08
CA VAL A 295 -7.08 -15.32 13.70
C VAL A 295 -5.76 -15.45 14.45
N SER A 296 -4.88 -14.44 14.37
CA SER A 296 -3.56 -14.46 15.02
C SER A 296 -3.01 -13.05 15.26
N TRP A 297 -1.99 -12.93 16.12
CA TRP A 297 -1.25 -11.68 16.33
C TRP A 297 -0.54 -11.18 15.09
N THR A 298 0.01 -12.08 14.26
CA THR A 298 0.65 -11.71 12.99
C THR A 298 -0.35 -11.14 12.01
N ASP A 299 -1.58 -11.68 11.96
CA ASP A 299 -2.67 -11.13 11.16
C ASP A 299 -3.08 -9.73 11.66
N LEU A 300 -3.27 -9.57 12.98
CA LEU A 300 -3.57 -8.27 13.58
C LEU A 300 -2.48 -7.25 13.24
N PHE A 301 -1.21 -7.61 13.46
CA PHE A 301 -0.08 -6.75 13.17
C PHE A 301 -0.02 -6.37 11.69
N SER A 302 -0.25 -7.32 10.78
CA SER A 302 -0.27 -7.05 9.33
C SER A 302 -1.34 -6.02 8.97
N ARG A 303 -2.56 -6.20 9.48
CA ARG A 303 -3.67 -5.26 9.24
C ARG A 303 -3.41 -3.87 9.81
N VAL A 304 -2.80 -3.79 11.00
CA VAL A 304 -2.39 -2.50 11.59
C VAL A 304 -1.36 -1.81 10.69
N VAL A 305 -0.34 -2.54 10.23
CA VAL A 305 0.69 -2.00 9.32
C VAL A 305 0.06 -1.52 8.02
N PHE A 306 -0.79 -2.31 7.36
CA PHE A 306 -1.48 -1.89 6.12
C PHE A 306 -2.40 -0.70 6.33
N SER A 307 -3.05 -0.59 7.49
CA SER A 307 -3.93 0.55 7.78
C SER A 307 -3.15 1.85 7.96
N LEU A 308 -2.02 1.77 8.67
CA LEU A 308 -1.10 2.91 8.84
C LEU A 308 -0.38 3.26 7.52
N GLY A 309 -0.01 2.25 6.74
CA GLY A 309 0.60 2.38 5.43
C GLY A 309 -0.33 3.11 4.46
N LEU A 310 -1.57 2.64 4.34
CA LEU A 310 -2.65 3.30 3.59
C LEU A 310 -2.82 4.76 3.99
N ILE A 311 -2.99 5.07 5.29
CA ILE A 311 -3.13 6.45 5.76
C ILE A 311 -1.92 7.30 5.32
N SER A 312 -0.71 6.78 5.53
CA SER A 312 0.52 7.48 5.16
C SER A 312 0.59 7.75 3.66
N CYS A 313 0.23 6.77 2.83
CA CYS A 313 0.25 6.90 1.38
C CYS A 313 -0.83 7.86 0.87
N LEU A 314 -2.03 7.87 1.48
CA LEU A 314 -3.07 8.83 1.14
C LEU A 314 -2.68 10.26 1.50
N GLU A 315 -2.12 10.50 2.69
CA GLU A 315 -1.64 11.84 3.08
C GLU A 315 -0.50 12.31 2.17
N SER A 316 0.45 11.41 1.87
CA SER A 316 1.56 11.70 0.94
C SER A 316 1.04 12.05 -0.45
N ALA A 317 0.03 11.33 -0.95
CA ALA A 317 -0.56 11.60 -2.25
C ALA A 317 -1.30 12.95 -2.30
N LYS A 318 -1.98 13.36 -1.21
CA LYS A 318 -2.64 14.68 -1.11
C LYS A 318 -1.62 15.83 -1.21
N GLU A 319 -0.43 15.66 -0.64
CA GLU A 319 0.63 16.69 -0.70
C GLU A 319 1.19 16.89 -2.12
N LEU A 320 1.19 15.85 -2.95
CA LEU A 320 1.71 15.92 -4.33
C LEU A 320 0.78 16.63 -5.31
N ILE A 321 -0.50 16.82 -4.96
CA ILE A 321 -1.53 17.26 -5.90
C ILE A 321 -1.86 18.74 -5.68
N SER A 322 -1.83 19.52 -6.76
CA SER A 322 -2.25 20.92 -6.76
C SER A 322 -3.29 21.21 -7.84
N LEU A 323 -4.11 22.23 -7.61
CA LEU A 323 -5.06 22.71 -8.60
C LEU A 323 -4.32 23.61 -9.61
N LYS A 324 -4.48 23.33 -10.90
CA LYS A 324 -3.99 24.20 -11.97
C LYS A 324 -4.83 25.48 -12.01
N ARG A 325 -4.32 26.57 -11.42
CA ARG A 325 -4.93 27.90 -11.61
C ARG A 325 -4.58 28.37 -13.02
N GLN A 326 -5.59 28.60 -13.84
CA GLN A 326 -5.39 29.32 -15.10
C GLN A 326 -4.81 30.69 -14.73
N SER A 327 -3.61 31.00 -15.21
CA SER A 327 -3.10 32.37 -15.17
C SER A 327 -4.18 33.24 -15.77
N ALA A 328 -4.71 34.19 -14.99
CA ALA A 328 -5.52 35.25 -15.56
C ALA A 328 -4.75 35.78 -16.76
N SER A 329 -5.40 35.75 -17.92
CA SER A 329 -4.89 36.31 -19.16
C SER A 329 -4.28 37.66 -18.85
N ALA A 330 -3.05 37.88 -19.31
CA ALA A 330 -2.43 39.19 -19.33
C ALA A 330 -3.48 40.19 -19.85
N ALA A 331 -3.94 41.08 -18.97
CA ALA A 331 -4.68 42.25 -19.41
C ALA A 331 -3.72 43.04 -20.31
N PRO A 332 -4.15 43.53 -21.48
CA PRO A 332 -3.33 44.40 -22.29
C PRO A 332 -3.02 45.65 -21.46
N SER A 333 -1.73 45.93 -21.24
CA SER A 333 -1.30 47.17 -20.62
C SER A 333 -1.71 48.33 -21.51
N GLU A 334 -2.76 49.06 -21.11
CA GLU A 334 -3.09 50.35 -21.68
C GLU A 334 -1.92 51.31 -21.41
N SER A 335 -1.40 51.89 -22.49
CA SER A 335 -0.33 52.88 -22.44
C SER A 335 -0.86 54.21 -21.91
N SER A 336 -0.78 54.44 -20.61
CA SER A 336 -0.94 55.79 -20.06
C SER A 336 0.44 56.40 -19.80
N ARG A 337 0.88 57.25 -20.74
CA ARG A 337 1.97 58.20 -20.55
C ARG A 337 1.62 59.09 -19.35
N VAL A 338 2.41 59.03 -18.29
CA VAL A 338 2.40 60.06 -17.23
C VAL A 338 3.81 60.60 -17.04
N ARG A 339 3.84 61.93 -17.02
CA ARG A 339 4.95 62.87 -17.06
C ARG A 339 5.68 62.87 -15.70
N HIS A 340 7.00 62.94 -15.73
CA HIS A 340 7.85 63.21 -14.56
C HIS A 340 7.54 64.60 -13.98
N ASP A 341 7.28 64.70 -12.68
CA ASP A 341 7.78 65.79 -11.82
C ASP A 341 7.71 65.41 -10.32
N GLY A 342 8.72 65.86 -9.55
CA GLY A 342 8.60 66.14 -8.11
C GLY A 342 8.71 65.01 -7.07
N ARG A 343 9.93 64.77 -6.58
CA ARG A 343 10.37 64.66 -5.16
C ARG A 343 9.39 64.08 -4.12
N ASP A 344 9.75 62.96 -3.48
CA ASP A 344 9.86 62.82 -2.00
C ASP A 344 10.34 61.40 -1.59
N ASP A 345 11.15 61.38 -0.53
CA ASP A 345 11.89 60.27 0.07
C ASP A 345 11.02 59.13 0.61
N VAL A 346 11.29 57.86 0.22
CA VAL A 346 11.12 56.67 1.10
C VAL A 346 12.03 55.51 0.64
N ALA A 347 12.93 55.11 1.54
CA ALA A 347 13.66 53.84 1.69
C ALA A 347 13.62 52.79 0.54
N ASP A 348 14.77 52.65 -0.13
CA ASP A 348 15.14 51.53 -0.99
C ASP A 348 15.25 50.21 -0.19
N ALA A 349 14.24 49.35 -0.28
CA ALA A 349 14.38 47.93 -0.01
C ALA A 349 14.50 47.20 -1.34
N LYS A 350 15.75 47.09 -1.82
CA LYS A 350 16.13 46.34 -3.01
C LYS A 350 15.88 44.85 -2.77
N ALA A 351 14.72 44.35 -3.22
CA ALA A 351 14.42 42.93 -3.24
C ALA A 351 15.33 42.25 -4.27
N GLU A 352 16.49 41.80 -3.82
CA GLU A 352 17.41 40.97 -4.59
C GLU A 352 16.75 39.62 -4.84
N SER A 353 16.43 39.34 -6.11
CA SER A 353 15.86 38.07 -6.56
C SER A 353 16.94 36.99 -6.55
N LEU A 354 17.06 36.28 -5.42
CA LEU A 354 17.88 35.07 -5.30
C LEU A 354 17.14 33.84 -5.85
N PRO A 355 17.84 32.90 -6.50
CA PRO A 355 17.23 31.86 -7.33
C PRO A 355 16.53 30.80 -6.48
N ALA A 356 15.31 30.45 -6.88
CA ALA A 356 14.47 29.43 -6.28
C ALA A 356 15.10 28.02 -6.37
N LYS A 357 15.94 27.67 -5.38
CA LYS A 357 16.26 26.26 -5.07
C LYS A 357 15.35 25.81 -3.93
N ARG A 358 14.12 25.42 -4.28
CA ARG A 358 13.11 24.94 -3.32
C ARG A 358 13.26 23.45 -3.03
N VAL A 359 13.21 23.15 -1.74
CA VAL A 359 13.21 21.81 -1.15
C VAL A 359 11.75 21.33 -1.03
N SER A 360 11.38 20.31 -1.79
CA SER A 360 10.21 19.46 -1.54
C SER A 360 10.68 18.14 -0.93
N LEU A 361 10.46 17.99 0.37
CA LEU A 361 10.85 16.82 1.15
C LEU A 361 9.58 16.18 1.68
N GLN A 362 9.25 15.00 1.12
CA GLN A 362 8.39 13.91 1.60
C GLN A 362 7.78 13.23 0.36
N LEU A 363 8.59 12.39 -0.31
CA LEU A 363 8.19 11.31 -1.23
C LEU A 363 9.41 10.83 -2.00
N ARG A 364 10.35 10.26 -1.26
CA ARG A 364 11.71 10.01 -1.75
C ARG A 364 12.17 8.56 -1.66
N VAL A 365 11.27 7.58 -1.71
CA VAL A 365 11.72 6.20 -2.00
C VAL A 365 11.62 5.82 -3.48
N ILE A 366 10.77 6.45 -4.30
CA ILE A 366 10.47 5.83 -5.60
C ILE A 366 10.96 6.63 -6.83
N GLY A 367 11.86 7.60 -6.65
CA GLY A 367 12.49 8.20 -7.86
C GLY A 367 13.35 9.44 -7.70
N SER A 368 14.10 9.59 -6.59
CA SER A 368 14.99 10.76 -6.44
C SER A 368 16.32 10.46 -5.74
N PHE A 369 16.89 9.27 -5.92
CA PHE A 369 18.19 8.93 -5.32
C PHE A 369 19.40 9.52 -6.07
N ARG A 370 19.18 10.39 -7.05
CA ARG A 370 20.26 10.94 -7.90
C ARG A 370 21.12 11.98 -7.18
N GLU A 371 20.63 12.60 -6.10
CA GLU A 371 21.32 13.68 -5.39
C GLU A 371 21.75 13.30 -3.96
N MET A 372 22.55 12.23 -3.77
CA MET A 372 23.26 12.03 -2.50
C MET A 372 24.64 11.36 -2.66
N ARG A 373 25.54 11.76 -1.75
CA ARG A 373 27.01 11.80 -1.88
C ARG A 373 27.76 10.61 -1.25
N SER A 374 27.11 9.69 -0.53
CA SER A 374 27.77 8.51 0.05
C SER A 374 27.52 7.22 -0.77
N GLN A 375 28.61 6.58 -1.20
CA GLN A 375 28.57 5.33 -1.98
C GLN A 375 27.85 4.14 -1.31
N PRO A 376 27.93 3.89 0.01
CA PRO A 376 27.32 2.69 0.61
C PRO A 376 25.79 2.71 0.60
N LEU A 377 25.17 3.88 0.85
CA LEU A 377 23.71 4.00 0.85
C LEU A 377 23.12 3.78 -0.55
N ARG A 378 23.81 4.27 -1.59
CA ARG A 378 23.42 4.03 -2.99
C ARG A 378 23.42 2.54 -3.33
N ARG A 379 24.45 1.79 -2.89
CA ARG A 379 24.52 0.34 -3.10
C ARG A 379 23.40 -0.39 -2.37
N ALA A 380 23.12 -0.03 -1.11
CA ALA A 380 22.04 -0.64 -0.33
C ALA A 380 20.67 -0.47 -1.00
N LEU A 381 20.39 0.72 -1.56
CA LEU A 381 19.14 0.99 -2.28
C LEU A 381 19.03 0.21 -3.60
N GLN A 382 20.13 0.09 -4.35
CA GLN A 382 20.17 -0.74 -5.56
C GLN A 382 19.94 -2.21 -5.24
N LEU A 383 20.52 -2.71 -4.14
CA LEU A 383 20.28 -4.06 -3.65
C LEU A 383 18.82 -4.25 -3.25
N LEU A 384 18.21 -3.30 -2.54
CA LEU A 384 16.80 -3.36 -2.18
C LEU A 384 15.89 -3.43 -3.42
N GLN A 385 16.14 -2.59 -4.42
CA GLN A 385 15.38 -2.63 -5.68
C GLN A 385 15.53 -3.97 -6.41
N LEU A 386 16.75 -4.52 -6.45
CA LEU A 386 17.00 -5.84 -7.03
C LEU A 386 16.24 -6.92 -6.25
N LEU A 387 16.27 -6.87 -4.92
CA LEU A 387 15.53 -7.79 -4.05
C LEU A 387 14.02 -7.71 -4.30
N CYS A 388 13.44 -6.52 -4.46
CA CYS A 388 12.02 -6.36 -4.81
C CYS A 388 11.70 -7.01 -6.16
N VAL A 389 12.53 -6.82 -7.19
CA VAL A 389 12.35 -7.49 -8.49
C VAL A 389 12.39 -9.00 -8.36
N CYS A 390 13.42 -9.50 -7.68
CA CYS A 390 13.59 -10.93 -7.41
C CYS A 390 12.39 -11.49 -6.64
N LEU A 391 11.90 -10.77 -5.63
CA LEU A 391 10.71 -11.14 -4.87
C LEU A 391 9.49 -11.26 -5.78
N GLY A 392 9.26 -10.30 -6.68
CA GLY A 392 8.15 -10.36 -7.64
C GLY A 392 8.22 -11.60 -8.54
N PHE A 393 9.42 -11.98 -9.02
CA PHE A 393 9.59 -13.23 -9.79
C PHE A 393 9.36 -14.48 -8.94
N VAL A 394 9.85 -14.52 -7.70
CA VAL A 394 9.65 -15.64 -6.79
C VAL A 394 8.17 -15.81 -6.48
N VAL A 395 7.47 -14.74 -6.10
CA VAL A 395 6.02 -14.74 -5.83
C VAL A 395 5.24 -15.21 -7.04
N LEU A 396 5.52 -14.67 -8.22
CA LEU A 396 4.85 -15.07 -9.46
C LEU A 396 5.11 -16.55 -9.77
N GLY A 397 6.36 -17.01 -9.66
CA GLY A 397 6.73 -18.40 -9.90
C GLY A 397 6.03 -19.37 -8.95
N LEU A 398 5.99 -19.04 -7.65
CA LEU A 398 5.27 -19.82 -6.65
C LEU A 398 3.77 -19.86 -6.92
N HIS A 399 3.17 -18.74 -7.31
CA HIS A 399 1.75 -18.68 -7.63
C HIS A 399 1.40 -19.49 -8.88
N VAL A 400 2.18 -19.35 -9.96
CA VAL A 400 2.00 -20.13 -11.19
C VAL A 400 2.21 -21.63 -10.92
N GLN A 401 3.20 -21.99 -10.11
CA GLN A 401 3.43 -23.37 -9.70
C GLN A 401 2.25 -23.94 -8.91
N ALA A 402 1.67 -23.16 -7.99
CA ALA A 402 0.52 -23.62 -7.22
C ALA A 402 -0.73 -23.80 -8.11
N GLU A 403 -0.99 -22.84 -9.00
CA GLU A 403 -2.13 -22.85 -9.93
C GLU A 403 -2.00 -23.87 -11.06
N SER A 404 -0.81 -24.42 -11.31
CA SER A 404 -0.62 -25.49 -12.31
C SER A 404 -1.02 -26.89 -11.80
N SER A 405 -1.41 -27.00 -10.53
CA SER A 405 -1.91 -28.25 -9.94
C SER A 405 -3.14 -28.75 -10.69
N SER A 406 -3.18 -30.05 -10.99
CA SER A 406 -4.32 -30.68 -11.67
C SER A 406 -5.61 -30.53 -10.88
N THR A 407 -6.73 -30.30 -11.56
CA THR A 407 -8.05 -30.38 -10.96
C THR A 407 -8.40 -31.84 -10.66
N LEU A 408 -8.85 -32.11 -9.43
CA LEU A 408 -9.23 -33.46 -9.00
C LEU A 408 -10.74 -33.61 -8.98
N GLU A 409 -11.25 -34.65 -9.63
CA GLU A 409 -12.70 -34.94 -9.70
C GLU A 409 -13.33 -35.13 -8.31
N HIS A 410 -12.62 -35.78 -7.39
CA HIS A 410 -13.08 -36.03 -6.02
C HIS A 410 -12.79 -34.85 -5.07
N CYS A 411 -12.29 -33.73 -5.60
CA CYS A 411 -12.06 -32.52 -4.81
C CYS A 411 -13.11 -31.45 -5.13
N VAL A 412 -14.10 -31.34 -4.26
CA VAL A 412 -15.22 -30.38 -4.43
C VAL A 412 -14.74 -28.95 -4.21
N ILE A 413 -13.84 -28.75 -3.23
CA ILE A 413 -13.24 -27.44 -2.95
C ILE A 413 -11.73 -27.61 -2.94
N GLN A 414 -11.11 -27.13 -4.02
CA GLN A 414 -9.66 -27.12 -4.21
C GLN A 414 -9.09 -25.74 -3.87
N VAL A 415 -7.95 -25.73 -3.18
CA VAL A 415 -7.14 -24.54 -2.89
C VAL A 415 -5.76 -24.70 -3.53
N HIS A 416 -5.04 -23.60 -3.72
CA HIS A 416 -3.75 -23.56 -4.43
C HIS A 416 -2.65 -22.96 -3.54
N PRO A 417 -2.29 -23.62 -2.43
CA PRO A 417 -1.26 -23.16 -1.53
C PRO A 417 0.11 -23.18 -2.19
N TRP A 418 0.93 -22.18 -1.93
CA TRP A 418 2.32 -22.20 -2.37
C TRP A 418 3.12 -23.32 -1.70
N PHE A 419 4.21 -23.71 -2.35
CA PHE A 419 5.14 -24.75 -1.89
C PHE A 419 4.54 -26.17 -1.82
N GLN A 420 3.35 -26.39 -2.36
CA GLN A 420 2.76 -27.73 -2.49
C GLN A 420 2.96 -28.26 -3.90
N ARG A 421 3.48 -29.49 -4.00
CA ARG A 421 3.65 -30.19 -5.28
C ARG A 421 2.42 -30.97 -5.71
N GLN A 422 1.64 -31.42 -4.72
CA GLN A 422 0.38 -32.11 -4.96
C GLN A 422 -0.78 -31.13 -4.81
N PRO A 423 -1.90 -31.34 -5.53
CA PRO A 423 -3.14 -30.61 -5.30
C PRO A 423 -3.52 -30.57 -3.82
N ALA A 424 -4.17 -29.50 -3.39
CA ALA A 424 -4.64 -29.36 -2.01
C ALA A 424 -6.17 -29.29 -1.99
N CYS A 425 -6.79 -30.23 -1.28
CA CYS A 425 -8.24 -30.37 -1.25
C CYS A 425 -8.80 -30.03 0.13
N ALA A 426 -9.66 -29.02 0.22
CA ALA A 426 -10.31 -28.63 1.46
C ALA A 426 -11.57 -29.47 1.75
N LEU A 427 -12.36 -29.78 0.72
CA LEU A 427 -13.52 -30.67 0.77
C LEU A 427 -13.36 -31.80 -0.23
N ALA A 428 -13.17 -33.00 0.30
CA ALA A 428 -12.96 -34.18 -0.50
C ALA A 428 -14.23 -35.05 -0.49
N GLU A 429 -14.75 -35.42 -1.66
CA GLU A 429 -15.99 -36.20 -1.81
C GLU A 429 -15.73 -37.47 -2.59
N TRP A 430 -16.05 -38.59 -1.94
CA TRP A 430 -16.13 -39.89 -2.58
C TRP A 430 -17.58 -40.35 -2.70
N ASP A 431 -18.13 -40.25 -3.92
CA ASP A 431 -19.45 -40.76 -4.25
C ASP A 431 -19.33 -41.96 -5.20
N CYS A 432 -19.70 -43.15 -4.71
CA CYS A 432 -19.56 -44.38 -5.48
C CYS A 432 -20.54 -44.51 -6.63
N HIS A 433 -21.68 -43.80 -6.59
CA HIS A 433 -22.56 -43.75 -7.75
C HIS A 433 -21.95 -42.89 -8.87
N LYS A 434 -21.37 -41.73 -8.53
CA LYS A 434 -20.76 -40.84 -9.51
C LYS A 434 -19.48 -41.42 -10.12
N SER A 435 -18.65 -42.04 -9.29
CA SER A 435 -17.37 -42.61 -9.72
C SER A 435 -17.50 -43.97 -10.42
N GLY A 436 -18.70 -44.56 -10.49
CA GLY A 436 -18.92 -45.88 -11.07
C GLY A 436 -18.15 -47.01 -10.38
N THR A 437 -17.61 -46.76 -9.17
CA THR A 437 -16.83 -47.75 -8.42
C THR A 437 -17.76 -48.74 -7.71
N THR A 438 -18.30 -49.67 -8.49
CA THR A 438 -19.04 -50.85 -8.02
C THR A 438 -18.12 -52.07 -8.10
N GLY A 439 -18.14 -52.93 -7.09
CA GLY A 439 -17.23 -54.09 -7.04
C GLY A 439 -16.90 -54.52 -5.61
N ALA A 440 -16.02 -55.52 -5.50
CA ALA A 440 -15.57 -56.05 -4.21
C ALA A 440 -14.98 -54.95 -3.31
N ALA A 441 -15.25 -55.02 -2.01
CA ALA A 441 -14.86 -53.99 -1.03
C ALA A 441 -13.36 -53.63 -1.09
N ALA A 442 -12.48 -54.64 -1.23
CA ALA A 442 -11.04 -54.45 -1.32
C ALA A 442 -10.59 -53.66 -2.58
N VAL A 443 -11.22 -53.90 -3.74
CA VAL A 443 -10.89 -53.19 -4.99
C VAL A 443 -11.21 -51.72 -4.84
N VAL A 444 -12.38 -51.41 -4.31
CA VAL A 444 -12.77 -50.00 -4.17
C VAL A 444 -12.04 -49.32 -3.01
N ALA A 445 -11.70 -50.04 -1.94
CA ALA A 445 -10.83 -49.50 -0.88
C ALA A 445 -9.46 -49.08 -1.45
N ALA A 446 -8.88 -49.87 -2.37
CA ALA A 446 -7.65 -49.51 -3.05
C ALA A 446 -7.81 -48.28 -3.98
N VAL A 447 -8.91 -48.18 -4.72
CA VAL A 447 -9.21 -47.01 -5.58
C VAL A 447 -9.40 -45.74 -4.75
N VAL A 448 -10.11 -45.85 -3.63
CA VAL A 448 -10.33 -44.77 -2.66
C VAL A 448 -8.99 -44.32 -2.07
N ALA A 449 -8.15 -45.25 -1.59
CA ALA A 449 -6.82 -44.95 -1.05
C ALA A 449 -5.90 -44.30 -2.10
N ALA A 450 -5.91 -44.82 -3.33
CA ALA A 450 -5.16 -44.24 -4.44
C ALA A 450 -5.67 -42.84 -4.81
N GLY A 451 -6.96 -42.57 -4.67
CA GLY A 451 -7.55 -41.25 -4.83
C GLY A 451 -7.11 -40.27 -3.75
N TRP A 452 -7.11 -40.69 -2.49
CA TRP A 452 -6.64 -39.87 -1.36
C TRP A 452 -5.14 -39.55 -1.44
N ALA A 453 -4.33 -40.44 -2.01
CA ALA A 453 -2.90 -40.20 -2.23
C ALA A 453 -2.59 -39.12 -3.29
N LYS A 454 -3.60 -38.64 -4.05
CA LYS A 454 -3.42 -37.63 -5.10
C LYS A 454 -3.40 -36.20 -4.58
N PHE A 455 -3.76 -35.95 -3.32
CA PHE A 455 -3.75 -34.61 -2.75
C PHE A 455 -3.10 -34.57 -1.38
N THR A 456 -2.68 -33.37 -1.00
CA THR A 456 -2.00 -33.10 0.27
C THR A 456 -3.00 -33.18 1.44
N PRO A 457 -2.85 -34.16 2.37
CA PRO A 457 -3.79 -34.37 3.49
C PRO A 457 -3.94 -33.18 4.45
N ALA A 458 -2.87 -32.40 4.61
CA ALA A 458 -2.81 -31.29 5.56
C ALA A 458 -3.82 -30.16 5.30
N PHE A 459 -4.40 -30.10 4.10
CA PHE A 459 -5.39 -29.08 3.73
C PHE A 459 -6.84 -29.57 3.83
N THR A 460 -7.07 -30.86 4.07
CA THR A 460 -8.40 -31.45 4.07
C THR A 460 -9.10 -31.22 5.39
N LYS A 461 -10.19 -30.45 5.32
CA LYS A 461 -11.02 -30.09 6.48
C LYS A 461 -12.19 -31.04 6.66
N ARG A 462 -12.79 -31.50 5.57
CA ARG A 462 -13.94 -32.41 5.61
C ARG A 462 -13.83 -33.48 4.53
N VAL A 463 -14.21 -34.69 4.90
CA VAL A 463 -14.35 -35.83 3.99
C VAL A 463 -15.81 -36.26 3.92
N LEU A 464 -16.30 -36.45 2.69
CA LEU A 464 -17.63 -36.97 2.40
C LEU A 464 -17.53 -38.35 1.77
N ILE A 465 -18.26 -39.31 2.32
CA ILE A 465 -18.37 -40.65 1.79
C ILE A 465 -19.85 -40.93 1.53
N ARG A 466 -20.18 -41.22 0.27
CA ARG A 466 -21.56 -41.39 -0.18
C ARG A 466 -21.76 -42.73 -0.87
N HIS A 467 -22.94 -43.31 -0.62
CA HIS A 467 -23.46 -44.47 -1.36
C HIS A 467 -22.56 -45.70 -1.25
N ARG A 468 -22.18 -46.04 -0.01
CA ARG A 468 -21.23 -47.11 0.26
C ARG A 468 -21.79 -48.24 1.13
N PRO A 469 -22.21 -49.38 0.54
CA PRO A 469 -22.81 -50.47 1.32
C PRO A 469 -21.81 -51.21 2.20
N GLN A 470 -20.52 -51.17 1.90
CA GLN A 470 -19.45 -51.69 2.75
C GLN A 470 -18.29 -50.68 2.74
N PHE A 471 -18.20 -49.87 3.79
CA PHE A 471 -17.12 -48.93 4.01
C PHE A 471 -16.24 -49.40 5.17
N GLU A 472 -14.94 -49.49 4.93
CA GLU A 472 -13.92 -49.76 5.94
C GLU A 472 -13.13 -48.48 6.18
N MET A 473 -12.98 -48.07 7.44
CA MET A 473 -12.29 -46.83 7.76
C MET A 473 -10.80 -46.93 7.40
N PRO A 474 -10.28 -46.08 6.49
CA PRO A 474 -8.87 -46.14 6.10
C PRO A 474 -7.98 -45.41 7.11
N THR A 475 -6.80 -45.97 7.39
CA THR A 475 -5.80 -45.36 8.28
C THR A 475 -5.27 -44.02 7.75
N VAL A 476 -5.35 -43.78 6.44
CA VAL A 476 -4.89 -42.55 5.79
C VAL A 476 -5.54 -41.28 6.37
N PHE A 477 -6.76 -41.36 6.92
CA PHE A 477 -7.43 -40.21 7.52
C PHE A 477 -6.72 -39.68 8.78
N GLN A 478 -5.88 -40.48 9.43
CA GLN A 478 -5.03 -39.99 10.53
C GLN A 478 -3.98 -38.97 10.08
N THR A 479 -3.63 -38.98 8.78
CA THR A 479 -2.68 -37.99 8.23
C THR A 479 -3.34 -36.63 7.97
N PHE A 480 -4.66 -36.52 8.13
CA PHE A 480 -5.42 -35.32 7.79
C PHE A 480 -5.45 -34.39 9.00
N SER A 481 -4.34 -33.69 9.24
CA SER A 481 -4.12 -32.87 10.44
C SER A 481 -5.07 -31.67 10.62
N GLN A 482 -5.92 -31.38 9.64
CA GLN A 482 -6.92 -30.30 9.68
C GLN A 482 -8.36 -30.82 9.55
N LEU A 483 -8.54 -32.15 9.59
CA LEU A 483 -9.84 -32.79 9.48
C LEU A 483 -10.69 -32.47 10.70
N ASN A 484 -11.81 -31.79 10.48
CA ASN A 484 -12.75 -31.44 11.55
C ASN A 484 -14.06 -32.24 11.48
N ALA A 485 -14.34 -32.91 10.36
CA ALA A 485 -15.54 -33.71 10.19
C ALA A 485 -15.37 -34.78 9.10
N ILE A 486 -15.95 -35.95 9.35
CA ILE A 486 -16.21 -36.96 8.33
C ILE A 486 -17.72 -37.18 8.29
N LYS A 487 -18.29 -37.17 7.09
CA LYS A 487 -19.73 -37.34 6.90
C LYS A 487 -20.03 -38.51 5.98
N PHE A 488 -20.86 -39.40 6.48
CA PHE A 488 -21.34 -40.59 5.79
C PHE A 488 -22.77 -40.34 5.32
N TYR A 489 -23.06 -40.64 4.06
CA TYR A 489 -24.41 -40.59 3.51
C TYR A 489 -24.73 -41.88 2.78
N ASN A 490 -25.86 -42.50 3.11
CA ASN A 490 -26.28 -43.78 2.54
C ASN A 490 -25.11 -44.79 2.49
N THR A 491 -24.45 -44.97 3.63
CA THR A 491 -23.20 -45.73 3.77
C THR A 491 -23.27 -46.60 5.02
N SER A 492 -22.89 -47.88 4.91
CA SER A 492 -22.78 -48.80 6.03
C SER A 492 -21.30 -49.03 6.35
N ILE A 493 -20.91 -48.71 7.59
CA ILE A 493 -19.54 -48.91 8.08
C ILE A 493 -19.40 -50.38 8.47
N ALA A 494 -18.59 -51.12 7.72
CA ALA A 494 -18.32 -52.53 7.95
C ALA A 494 -17.26 -52.75 9.03
N SER A 495 -16.22 -51.90 9.05
CA SER A 495 -15.16 -51.96 10.05
C SER A 495 -14.58 -50.58 10.36
N TRP A 496 -14.20 -50.39 11.62
CA TRP A 496 -13.44 -49.23 12.09
C TRP A 496 -12.36 -49.74 13.05
N PRO A 497 -11.22 -50.19 12.52
CA PRO A 497 -10.18 -50.81 13.34
C PRO A 497 -9.44 -49.77 14.18
N ALA A 498 -8.78 -50.21 15.25
CA ALA A 498 -8.12 -49.34 16.22
C ALA A 498 -6.95 -48.54 15.61
N ASP A 499 -6.29 -49.08 14.59
CA ASP A 499 -5.24 -48.42 13.82
C ASP A 499 -5.78 -47.36 12.84
N ALA A 500 -7.10 -47.27 12.64
CA ALA A 500 -7.80 -46.21 11.92
C ALA A 500 -8.60 -45.28 12.86
N ALA A 501 -8.38 -45.37 14.17
CA ALA A 501 -9.00 -44.47 15.14
C ALA A 501 -8.58 -43.02 14.87
N LEU A 502 -9.53 -42.09 14.95
CA LEU A 502 -9.25 -40.66 14.84
C LEU A 502 -8.93 -40.12 16.23
N THR A 503 -7.75 -39.54 16.40
CA THR A 503 -7.36 -38.86 17.63
C THR A 503 -7.52 -37.36 17.46
N ALA A 504 -8.03 -36.70 18.50
CA ALA A 504 -8.24 -35.25 18.53
C ALA A 504 -6.93 -34.47 18.65
#